data_AF-A0A246Q8C8-F1
#
_entry.id   AF-A0A246Q8C8-F1
#
_cell.length_a   1.000
_cell.length_b   1.000
_cell.length_c   1.000
_cell.angle_alpha   90.00
_cell.angle_beta   90.00
_cell.angle_gamma   90.00
#
_symmetry.space_group_name_H-M   'P 1'
#
loop_
_entity.id
_entity.type
_entity.pdbx_description
1 polymer ?
#
loop_
_entity_poly.entity_id
_entity_poly.type
_entity_poly.pdbx_seq_one_letter_code
_entity_poly.pdbx_strand_id
1 'polypeptide(L)'
;MRCDLTLIFTPRQSLDLTVQVEPTPALATEAREWFEQTWTALGCEPLRPSGKVLLLDKIMGVADALGYAVLSSDQSRAGEYARQTALALGKPRITVDLPGLSVGY
;
A
#
# COMPACT_ATOMS: atom_id res chain seq x y z
N MET A 1 -5.57 2.04 16.55
CA MET A 1 -5.89 3.03 15.50
C MET A 1 -6.63 2.33 14.37
N ARG A 2 -7.85 2.80 14.07
CA ARG A 2 -8.56 2.41 12.86
C ARG A 2 -7.96 3.14 11.67
N CYS A 3 -7.70 2.43 10.58
CA CYS A 3 -7.32 3.01 9.30
C CYS A 3 -8.33 2.58 8.24
N ASP A 4 -8.88 3.55 7.50
CA ASP A 4 -9.66 3.31 6.29
C ASP A 4 -8.77 3.58 5.07
N LEU A 5 -8.52 2.55 4.27
CA LEU A 5 -7.65 2.56 3.11
C LEU A 5 -8.47 2.36 1.84
N THR A 6 -8.36 3.30 0.90
CA THR A 6 -8.96 3.18 -0.43
C THR A 6 -7.85 2.96 -1.46
N LEU A 7 -7.95 1.87 -2.22
CA LEU A 7 -7.10 1.58 -3.37
C LEU A 7 -7.87 1.88 -4.65
N ILE A 8 -7.31 2.71 -5.54
CA ILE A 8 -7.89 3.02 -6.85
C ILE A 8 -6.94 2.45 -7.91
N PHE A 9 -7.39 1.40 -8.59
CA PHE A 9 -6.64 0.76 -9.67
C PHE A 9 -7.01 1.38 -11.03
N THR A 10 -8.30 1.63 -11.23
CA THR A 10 -8.84 2.32 -12.41
C THR A 10 -10.09 3.11 -11.99
N PRO A 11 -10.65 3.99 -12.85
CA PRO A 11 -11.90 4.69 -12.55
C PRO A 11 -13.11 3.79 -12.26
N ARG A 12 -13.01 2.48 -12.55
CA ARG A 12 -14.07 1.48 -12.33
C ARG A 12 -13.69 0.40 -11.32
N GLN A 13 -12.44 0.39 -10.86
CA GLN A 13 -11.91 -0.64 -9.96
C GLN A 13 -11.26 0.04 -8.77
N SER A 14 -11.99 0.04 -7.66
CA SER A 14 -11.50 0.48 -6.36
C SER A 14 -11.79 -0.58 -5.30
N LEU A 15 -10.98 -0.58 -4.26
CA LEU A 15 -11.13 -1.46 -3.11
C LEU A 15 -11.00 -0.66 -1.82
N ASP A 16 -12.02 -0.75 -0.97
CA ASP A 16 -12.01 -0.12 0.36
C ASP A 16 -11.73 -1.18 1.43
N LEU A 17 -10.73 -0.91 2.26
CA LEU A 17 -10.27 -1.79 3.32
C LEU A 17 -10.26 -1.03 4.65
N THR A 18 -10.74 -1.67 5.70
CA THR A 18 -10.63 -1.14 7.06
C THR A 18 -9.79 -2.08 7.90
N VAL A 19 -8.75 -1.54 8.55
CA VAL A 19 -7.87 -2.30 9.45
C VAL A 19 -7.74 -1.62 10.80
N GLN A 20 -7.52 -2.43 11.83
CA GLN A 20 -7.17 -1.98 13.16
C GLN A 20 -5.70 -2.29 13.42
N VAL A 21 -4.91 -1.26 13.72
CA VAL A 21 -3.49 -1.38 14.01
C VAL A 21 -3.12 -0.61 15.26
N GLU A 22 -2.15 -1.10 16.03
CA GLU A 22 -1.56 -0.37 17.15
C GLU A 22 -0.17 0.10 16.73
N PRO A 23 -0.05 1.33 16.19
CA PRO A 23 1.21 1.79 15.63
C PRO A 23 2.23 2.02 16.75
N THR A 24 3.39 1.38 16.64
CA THR A 24 4.58 1.64 17.44
C THR A 24 5.73 2.01 16.51
N PRO A 25 6.79 2.70 17.01
CA PRO A 25 7.96 3.00 16.18
C PRO A 25 8.61 1.75 15.57
N ALA A 26 8.65 0.64 16.31
CA ALA A 26 9.19 -0.63 15.82
C ALA A 26 8.36 -1.19 14.66
N LEU A 27 7.03 -1.29 14.84
CA LEU A 27 6.13 -1.78 13.80
C LEU A 27 6.11 -0.88 12.55
N ALA A 28 6.29 0.42 12.71
CA ALA A 28 6.40 1.34 11.59
C ALA A 28 7.69 1.10 10.78
N THR A 29 8.79 0.75 11.44
CA THR A 29 10.05 0.36 10.77
C THR A 29 9.90 -0.98 10.06
N GLU A 30 9.36 -1.99 10.74
CA GLU A 30 9.10 -3.31 10.15
C GLU A 30 8.18 -3.22 8.92
N ALA A 31 7.15 -2.36 8.96
CA ALA A 31 6.26 -2.17 7.82
C ALA A 31 6.97 -1.54 6.61
N ARG A 32 7.93 -0.63 6.84
CA ARG A 32 8.75 -0.05 5.76
C ARG A 32 9.68 -1.09 5.15
N GLU A 33 10.28 -1.94 5.99
CA GLU A 33 11.11 -3.06 5.54
C GLU A 33 10.29 -4.10 4.77
N TRP A 34 9.07 -4.38 5.21
CA TRP A 34 8.14 -5.26 4.47
C TRP A 34 7.87 -4.72 3.06
N PHE A 35 7.63 -3.42 2.91
CA PHE A 35 7.46 -2.82 1.57
C PHE A 35 8.73 -2.90 0.72
N GLU A 36 9.92 -2.78 1.32
CA GLU A 36 11.19 -2.98 0.60
C GLU A 36 11.31 -4.42 0.06
N GLN A 37 11.05 -5.40 0.93
CA GLN A 37 11.19 -6.81 0.60
C GLN A 37 10.13 -7.25 -0.41
N THR A 38 8.87 -6.87 -0.18
CA THR A 38 7.76 -7.20 -1.09
C THR A 38 7.92 -6.53 -2.45
N TRP A 39 8.37 -5.27 -2.49
CA TRP A 39 8.71 -4.59 -3.75
C TRP A 39 9.72 -5.39 -4.57
N THR A 40 10.80 -5.82 -3.91
CA THR A 40 11.88 -6.60 -4.55
C THR A 40 11.39 -7.98 -4.97
N ALA A 41 10.64 -8.67 -4.10
CA ALA A 41 10.12 -10.02 -4.36
C ALA A 41 9.11 -10.07 -5.51
N LEU A 42 8.30 -9.03 -5.66
CA LEU A 42 7.35 -8.89 -6.77
C LEU A 42 7.99 -8.34 -8.06
N GLY A 43 9.28 -7.97 -8.02
CA GLY A 43 9.98 -7.40 -9.19
C GLY A 43 9.40 -6.06 -9.63
N CYS A 44 8.94 -5.24 -8.68
CA CYS A 44 8.28 -3.97 -8.98
C CYS A 44 9.25 -2.97 -9.65
N GLU A 45 8.74 -2.22 -10.62
CA GLU A 45 9.47 -1.14 -11.28
C GLU A 45 8.99 0.24 -10.81
N PRO A 46 9.87 1.26 -10.77
CA PRO A 46 9.48 2.60 -10.36
C PRO A 46 8.41 3.18 -11.30
N LEU A 47 7.26 3.58 -10.75
CA LEU A 47 6.21 4.24 -11.52
C LEU A 47 6.57 5.67 -11.96
N ARG A 48 7.63 6.26 -11.37
CA ARG A 48 8.11 7.63 -11.67
C ARG A 48 9.59 7.64 -12.06
N PRO A 49 9.99 8.46 -13.05
CA PRO A 49 11.38 8.53 -13.54
C PRO A 49 12.32 9.36 -12.65
N SER A 50 11.99 9.56 -11.36
CA SER A 50 12.73 10.47 -10.46
C SER A 50 14.07 9.93 -9.93
N GLY A 51 14.48 8.71 -10.31
CA GLY A 51 15.72 8.07 -9.88
C GLY A 51 15.77 7.65 -8.40
N LYS A 52 14.89 8.19 -7.56
CA LYS A 52 14.72 7.82 -6.15
C LYS A 52 13.34 7.20 -5.94
N VAL A 53 13.32 5.98 -5.40
CA VAL A 53 12.11 5.26 -5.01
C VAL A 53 11.84 5.53 -3.53
N LEU A 54 10.78 6.27 -3.24
CA LEU A 54 10.35 6.55 -1.87
C LEU A 54 9.39 5.46 -1.35
N LEU A 55 9.08 5.50 -0.06
CA LEU A 55 8.08 4.61 0.52
C LEU A 55 6.73 4.68 -0.21
N LEU A 56 6.29 5.87 -0.61
CA LEU A 56 5.02 6.03 -1.33
C LEU A 56 5.06 5.38 -2.72
N ASP A 57 6.20 5.45 -3.42
CA ASP A 57 6.40 4.69 -4.66
C ASP A 57 6.24 3.20 -4.40
N LYS A 58 6.84 2.70 -3.30
CA LYS A 58 6.77 1.28 -2.93
C LYS A 58 5.36 0.80 -2.64
N ILE A 59 4.61 1.59 -1.88
CA ILE A 59 3.21 1.33 -1.58
C ILE A 59 2.39 1.20 -2.87
N MET A 60 2.59 2.12 -3.83
CA MET A 60 1.89 2.08 -5.12
C MET A 60 2.30 0.88 -5.97
N GLY A 61 3.60 0.65 -6.20
CA GLY A 61 4.01 -0.46 -7.07
C GLY A 61 3.75 -1.84 -6.48
N VAL A 62 3.76 -2.00 -5.15
CA VAL A 62 3.26 -3.24 -4.54
C VAL A 62 1.77 -3.41 -4.77
N ALA A 63 0.95 -2.36 -4.65
CA ALA A 63 -0.48 -2.47 -5.01
C ALA A 63 -0.66 -2.83 -6.48
N ASP A 64 0.07 -2.17 -7.39
CA ASP A 64 0.02 -2.42 -8.83
C ASP A 64 0.42 -3.88 -9.16
N ALA A 65 1.54 -4.36 -8.60
CA ALA A 65 2.04 -5.71 -8.83
C ALA A 65 1.14 -6.81 -8.24
N LEU A 66 0.50 -6.56 -7.09
CA LEU A 66 -0.52 -7.46 -6.57
C LEU A 66 -1.78 -7.45 -7.45
N GLY A 67 -2.17 -6.25 -7.90
CA GLY A 67 -3.29 -6.04 -8.81
C GLY A 67 -4.67 -6.21 -8.16
N TYR A 68 -5.67 -5.64 -8.83
CA TYR A 68 -7.05 -5.63 -8.34
C TYR A 68 -7.62 -7.05 -8.16
N ALA A 69 -7.37 -7.96 -9.11
CA ALA A 69 -7.94 -9.30 -9.09
C ALA A 69 -7.53 -10.10 -7.84
N VAL A 70 -6.25 -10.01 -7.44
CA VAL A 70 -5.75 -10.67 -6.23
C VAL A 70 -6.32 -10.00 -4.99
N LEU A 71 -6.21 -8.67 -4.90
CA LEU A 71 -6.58 -7.95 -3.69
C LEU A 71 -8.10 -7.94 -3.44
N SER A 72 -8.93 -8.05 -4.49
CA SER A 72 -10.38 -8.18 -4.34
C SER A 72 -10.85 -9.60 -4.02
N SER A 73 -10.05 -10.65 -4.31
CA SER A 73 -10.44 -12.05 -4.08
C SER A 73 -9.78 -12.68 -2.85
N ASP A 74 -8.61 -12.21 -2.46
CA ASP A 74 -7.84 -12.71 -1.32
C ASP A 74 -7.81 -11.69 -0.18
N GLN A 75 -8.73 -11.87 0.77
CA GLN A 75 -8.85 -11.01 1.95
C GLN A 75 -7.61 -11.05 2.85
N SER A 76 -6.84 -12.15 2.86
CA SER A 76 -5.62 -12.25 3.66
C SER A 76 -4.55 -11.33 3.09
N ARG A 77 -4.32 -11.38 1.78
CA ARG A 77 -3.36 -10.50 1.10
C ARG A 77 -3.77 -9.04 1.15
N ALA A 78 -5.07 -8.76 0.98
CA ALA A 78 -5.61 -7.41 1.10
C ALA A 78 -5.45 -6.86 2.52
N GLY A 79 -5.77 -7.65 3.53
CA GLY A 79 -5.61 -7.29 4.94
C GLY A 79 -4.15 -7.05 5.33
N GLU A 80 -3.23 -7.89 4.86
CA GLU A 80 -1.79 -7.70 5.09
C GLU A 80 -1.30 -6.39 4.46
N TYR A 81 -1.58 -6.17 3.16
CA TYR A 81 -1.22 -4.93 2.48
C TYR A 81 -1.76 -3.70 3.21
N ALA A 82 -3.04 -3.72 3.60
CA ALA A 82 -3.67 -2.62 4.30
C ALA A 82 -3.06 -2.38 5.68
N ARG A 83 -2.79 -3.44 6.45
CA ARG A 83 -2.13 -3.37 7.75
C ARG A 83 -0.74 -2.74 7.64
N GLN A 84 0.08 -3.20 6.70
CA GLN A 84 1.43 -2.69 6.51
C GLN A 84 1.39 -1.23 6.04
N THR A 85 0.46 -0.87 5.15
CA THR A 85 0.25 0.52 4.71
C THR A 85 -0.11 1.44 5.89
N ALA A 86 -1.05 1.01 6.73
CA ALA A 86 -1.48 1.74 7.91
C ALA A 86 -0.35 1.92 8.94
N LEU A 87 0.47 0.87 9.17
CA LEU A 87 1.62 0.93 10.07
C LEU A 87 2.75 1.82 9.53
N ALA A 88 3.05 1.72 8.23
CA ALA A 88 4.15 2.46 7.61
C ALA A 88 3.89 3.98 7.58
N LEU A 89 2.63 4.37 7.33
CA LEU A 89 2.23 5.78 7.23
C LEU A 89 1.70 6.36 8.55
N GLY A 90 1.12 5.54 9.44
CA GLY A 90 0.56 5.98 10.71
C GLY A 90 -0.61 6.96 10.54
N LYS A 91 -1.41 6.80 9.48
CA LYS A 91 -2.54 7.68 9.15
C LYS A 91 -3.88 6.95 9.28
N PRO A 92 -4.95 7.63 9.73
CA PRO A 92 -6.27 7.01 9.90
C PRO A 92 -7.07 6.90 8.59
N ARG A 93 -6.69 7.65 7.55
CA ARG A 93 -7.29 7.58 6.21
C ARG A 93 -6.18 7.66 5.19
N ILE A 94 -6.17 6.73 4.23
CA ILE A 94 -5.15 6.66 3.19
C ILE A 94 -5.85 6.38 1.86
N THR A 95 -5.46 7.07 0.81
CA THR A 95 -5.90 6.81 -0.56
C THR A 95 -4.67 6.53 -1.42
N VAL A 96 -4.63 5.37 -2.07
CA VAL A 96 -3.59 4.99 -3.03
C VAL A 96 -4.24 5.05 -4.40
N ASP A 97 -3.86 6.05 -5.19
CA ASP A 97 -4.40 6.31 -6.52
C ASP A 97 -3.34 5.97 -7.57
N LEU A 98 -3.47 4.77 -8.16
CA LEU A 98 -2.55 4.30 -9.20
C LEU A 98 -2.68 5.12 -10.49
N PRO A 99 -3.89 5.41 -11.03
CA PRO A 99 -4.05 6.31 -12.18
C PRO A 99 -3.48 7.72 -11.94
N GLY A 100 -3.66 8.26 -10.73
CA GLY A 100 -3.15 9.57 -10.34
C GLY A 100 -1.68 9.57 -9.89
N LEU A 101 -1.03 8.40 -9.84
CA LEU A 101 0.35 8.21 -9.34
C LEU A 101 0.60 8.88 -7.98
N SER A 102 -0.36 8.79 -7.07
CA SER A 102 -0.34 9.50 -5.80
C SER A 102 -0.79 8.64 -4.60
N VAL A 103 -0.27 8.99 -3.43
CA VAL A 103 -0.74 8.47 -2.13
C VAL A 103 -1.11 9.66 -1.26
N GLY A 104 -2.40 9.80 -0.93
CA GLY A 104 -2.95 10.89 -0.12
C GLY A 104 -3.40 10.41 1.26
N TYR A 105 -3.37 11.31 2.25
CA TYR A 105 -3.83 11.08 3.63
C TYR A 105 -4.01 12.39 4.39
#